data_AF-A0A914RUP6-F1
#
_entry.id   AF-A0A914RUP6-F1
#
_cell.length_a   1.000
_cell.length_b   1.000
_cell.length_c   1.000
_cell.angle_alpha   90.00
_cell.angle_beta   90.00
_cell.angle_gamma   90.00
#
_symmetry.space_group_name_H-M   'P 1'
#
loop_
_entity.id
_entity.type
_entity.pdbx_description
1 polymer ?
#
loop_
_entity_poly.entity_id
_entity_poly.type
_entity_poly.pdbx_seq_one_letter_code
_entity_poly.pdbx_strand_id
1 'polypeptide(L)'
;LHIITHWRTANFFSDILRRLGASLIGYSTKESVGLNFAFPGAQSLHLHRQAVELVQQFPEEVKSNKWKLLTIFIGLNDMGHELFQHRGLDALRDRYKANLKDALRVLASHLNRTIVSIVSVPNMATFLEAQASASRLVPHFADVNMRRMCDSLNSAIESLVEDGSFERDDFTLVQQPFSALLVAYQFV
;
A
#
# COMPACT_ATOMS: atom_id res chain seq x y z
N LEU A 1 12.64 16.90 18.34
CA LEU A 1 12.34 15.71 19.16
C LEU A 1 11.05 15.99 19.93
N HIS A 2 9.91 15.54 19.41
CA HIS A 2 8.60 15.62 20.08
C HIS A 2 7.94 14.26 19.87
N ILE A 3 7.75 13.54 20.97
CA ILE A 3 7.01 12.27 21.03
C ILE A 3 5.53 12.67 21.12
N ILE A 4 4.72 12.27 20.16
CA ILE A 4 3.25 12.26 20.26
C ILE A 4 2.82 10.83 20.03
N THR A 5 2.45 10.16 21.13
CA THR A 5 1.62 8.97 21.12
C THR A 5 0.17 9.40 20.80
N HIS A 6 -0.61 8.50 20.20
CA HIS A 6 -2.07 8.53 19.95
C HIS A 6 -2.60 9.07 18.59
N TRP A 7 -3.05 8.11 17.75
CA TRP A 7 -4.07 8.12 16.68
C TRP A 7 -4.29 9.40 15.85
N ARG A 8 -3.32 9.83 15.04
CA ARG A 8 -3.57 10.81 13.95
C ARG A 8 -2.67 10.62 12.71
N THR A 9 -2.16 9.42 12.46
CA THR A 9 -1.24 9.17 11.34
C THR A 9 -1.88 9.34 9.95
N ALA A 10 -3.20 9.16 9.82
CA ALA A 10 -3.89 9.34 8.54
C ALA A 10 -3.81 10.79 8.00
N ASN A 11 -3.79 11.79 8.89
CA ASN A 11 -3.79 13.20 8.47
C ASN A 11 -2.37 13.75 8.25
N PHE A 12 -1.36 13.17 8.89
CA PHE A 12 0.02 13.63 8.79
C PHE A 12 0.57 13.55 7.36
N PHE A 13 0.37 12.41 6.68
CA PHE A 13 0.84 12.22 5.32
C PHE A 13 0.12 13.12 4.31
N SER A 14 -1.21 13.22 4.44
CA SER A 14 -2.01 14.11 3.59
C SER A 14 -1.61 15.58 3.76
N ASP A 15 -1.39 16.03 5.00
CA ASP A 15 -0.97 17.41 5.30
C ASP A 15 0.44 17.73 4.80
N ILE A 16 1.38 16.78 4.87
CA ILE A 16 2.73 16.95 4.30
C ILE A 16 2.67 17.06 2.79
N LEU A 17 1.96 16.16 2.11
CA LEU A 17 1.81 16.21 0.66
C LEU A 17 1.19 17.51 0.19
N ARG A 18 0.17 18.00 0.91
CA ARG A 18 -0.45 19.30 0.65
C ARG A 18 0.54 20.46 0.79
N ARG A 19 1.36 20.47 1.84
CA ARG A 19 2.38 21.52 2.07
C ARG A 19 3.51 21.47 1.05
N LEU A 20 3.84 20.28 0.54
CA LEU A 20 4.87 20.07 -0.47
C LEU A 20 4.38 20.25 -1.92
N GLY A 21 3.08 20.54 -2.14
CA GLY A 21 2.38 20.41 -3.42
C GLY A 21 3.10 20.91 -4.68
N ALA A 22 3.81 22.05 -4.62
CA ALA A 22 4.54 22.61 -5.77
C ALA A 22 5.94 21.99 -6.00
N SER A 23 6.45 21.17 -5.08
CA SER A 23 7.81 20.59 -5.12
C SER A 23 7.81 19.08 -5.30
N LEU A 24 6.64 18.44 -5.42
CA LEU A 24 6.50 17.01 -5.69
C LEU A 24 6.76 16.72 -7.17
N ILE A 25 7.57 15.70 -7.44
CA ILE A 25 7.93 15.24 -8.79
C ILE A 25 7.62 13.74 -8.87
N GLY A 26 7.16 13.28 -10.04
CA GLY A 26 6.95 11.85 -10.31
C GLY A 26 5.56 11.30 -10.00
N TYR A 27 4.60 12.15 -9.60
CA TYR A 27 3.19 11.75 -9.46
C TYR A 27 2.51 11.61 -10.84
N SER A 28 1.46 10.79 -10.93
CA SER A 28 0.67 10.66 -12.16
C SER A 28 -0.24 11.87 -12.39
N THR A 29 -0.35 12.31 -13.64
CA THR A 29 -1.34 13.29 -14.10
C THR A 29 -2.29 12.64 -15.10
N LYS A 30 -3.21 13.43 -15.70
CA LYS A 30 -4.06 12.92 -16.79
C LYS A 30 -3.25 12.59 -18.05
N GLU A 31 -2.11 13.25 -18.23
CA GLU A 31 -1.27 13.20 -19.42
C GLU A 31 -0.06 12.27 -19.27
N SER A 32 0.33 11.91 -18.04
CA SER A 32 1.51 11.08 -17.78
C SER A 32 1.30 10.17 -16.58
N VAL A 33 1.74 8.91 -16.71
CA VAL A 33 1.74 7.95 -15.60
C VAL A 33 2.79 8.29 -14.55
N GLY A 34 3.80 9.10 -14.86
CA GLY A 34 4.88 9.44 -13.93
C GLY A 34 5.62 8.20 -13.45
N LEU A 35 5.80 8.06 -12.13
CA LEU A 35 6.42 6.90 -11.48
C LEU A 35 5.38 5.87 -11.00
N ASN A 36 4.22 5.82 -11.63
CA ASN A 36 3.17 4.86 -11.29
C ASN A 36 3.32 3.56 -12.08
N PHE A 37 3.64 2.49 -11.36
CA PHE A 37 3.78 1.13 -11.89
C PHE A 37 2.56 0.25 -11.60
N ALA A 38 1.48 0.81 -11.06
CA ALA A 38 0.24 0.08 -10.83
C ALA A 38 -0.48 -0.19 -12.14
N PHE A 39 -1.02 -1.41 -12.29
CA PHE A 39 -1.82 -1.80 -13.43
C PHE A 39 -3.02 -2.66 -13.00
N PRO A 40 -4.13 -2.66 -13.76
CA PRO A 40 -5.30 -3.46 -13.44
C PRO A 40 -4.97 -4.96 -13.31
N GLY A 41 -5.51 -5.61 -12.27
CA GLY A 41 -5.28 -7.04 -12.02
C GLY A 41 -3.95 -7.39 -11.35
N ALA A 42 -3.09 -6.40 -11.03
CA ALA A 42 -1.85 -6.65 -10.31
C ALA A 42 -2.08 -7.31 -8.94
N GLN A 43 -1.46 -8.46 -8.73
CA GLN A 43 -1.31 -9.17 -7.45
C GLN A 43 0.08 -8.90 -6.82
N SER A 44 0.24 -9.21 -5.53
CA SER A 44 1.50 -9.02 -4.79
C SER A 44 2.71 -9.65 -5.47
N LEU A 45 2.56 -10.75 -6.21
CA LEU A 45 3.64 -11.42 -6.94
C LEU A 45 4.34 -10.51 -7.97
N HIS A 46 3.68 -9.45 -8.45
CA HIS A 46 4.25 -8.51 -9.41
C HIS A 46 5.09 -7.40 -8.75
N LEU A 47 5.01 -7.23 -7.43
CA LEU A 47 5.65 -6.12 -6.72
C LEU A 47 7.16 -6.11 -6.90
N HIS A 48 7.80 -7.28 -6.90
CA HIS A 48 9.25 -7.35 -7.07
C HIS A 48 9.68 -6.71 -8.39
N ARG A 49 9.01 -7.08 -9.49
CA ARG A 49 9.26 -6.50 -10.81
C ARG A 49 8.99 -4.99 -10.82
N GLN A 50 7.85 -4.57 -10.28
CA GLN A 50 7.50 -3.14 -10.19
C GLN A 50 8.55 -2.34 -9.39
N ALA A 51 9.08 -2.91 -8.30
CA ALA A 51 10.13 -2.27 -7.49
C ALA A 51 11.45 -2.12 -8.26
N VAL A 52 11.86 -3.16 -9.01
CA VAL A 52 13.06 -3.10 -9.85
C VAL A 52 12.91 -2.03 -10.94
N GLU A 53 11.79 -2.04 -11.66
CA GLU A 53 11.52 -1.08 -12.73
C GLU A 53 11.43 0.35 -12.19
N LEU A 54 10.79 0.57 -11.03
CA LEU A 54 10.71 1.87 -10.36
C LEU A 54 12.10 2.40 -9.97
N VAL A 55 12.94 1.55 -9.36
CA VAL A 55 14.32 1.93 -9.01
C VAL A 55 15.10 2.38 -10.24
N GLN A 56 14.93 1.71 -11.37
CA GLN A 56 15.62 2.06 -12.62
C GLN A 56 15.20 3.43 -13.19
N GLN A 57 13.99 3.92 -12.88
CA GLN A 57 13.54 5.24 -13.32
C GLN A 57 14.16 6.40 -12.52
N PHE A 58 14.65 6.15 -11.30
CA PHE A 58 15.26 7.21 -10.50
C PHE A 58 16.68 7.52 -10.99
N PRO A 59 17.02 8.79 -11.25
CA PRO A 59 18.42 9.21 -11.40
C PRO A 59 19.21 8.88 -10.12
N GLU A 60 20.50 8.54 -10.24
CA GLU A 60 21.35 8.17 -9.10
C GLU A 60 21.40 9.24 -7.99
N GLU A 61 21.41 10.52 -8.38
CA GLU A 61 21.33 11.63 -7.42
C GLU A 61 20.03 11.59 -6.61
N VAL A 62 18.90 11.29 -7.27
CA VAL A 62 17.60 11.20 -6.62
C VAL A 62 17.56 9.98 -5.70
N LYS A 63 18.09 8.82 -6.13
CA LYS A 63 18.19 7.60 -5.31
C LYS A 63 18.85 7.87 -3.96
N SER A 64 19.92 8.66 -3.94
CA SER A 64 20.75 8.87 -2.75
C SER A 64 20.37 10.11 -1.92
N ASN A 65 20.00 11.23 -2.56
CA ASN A 65 20.03 12.54 -1.90
C ASN A 65 18.65 13.16 -1.62
N LYS A 66 17.59 12.67 -2.27
CA LYS A 66 16.24 13.24 -2.14
C LYS A 66 15.32 12.29 -1.37
N TRP A 67 14.49 12.88 -0.50
CA TRP A 67 13.42 12.14 0.18
C TRP A 67 12.38 11.67 -0.83
N LYS A 68 11.97 10.40 -0.71
CA LYS A 68 10.95 9.75 -1.54
C LYS A 68 9.83 9.26 -0.64
N LEU A 69 8.60 9.46 -1.10
CA LEU A 69 7.44 8.79 -0.55
C LEU A 69 6.94 7.81 -1.60
N LEU A 70 6.96 6.52 -1.26
CA LEU A 70 6.45 5.46 -2.10
C LEU A 70 5.17 4.91 -1.49
N THR A 71 4.14 4.73 -2.30
CA THR A 71 2.86 4.17 -1.85
C THR A 71 2.67 2.80 -2.49
N ILE A 72 2.51 1.76 -1.66
CA ILE A 72 2.15 0.41 -2.10
C ILE A 72 0.69 0.18 -1.73
N PHE A 73 -0.16 0.00 -2.74
CA PHE A 73 -1.56 -0.39 -2.54
C PHE A 73 -1.87 -1.64 -3.37
N ILE A 74 -1.90 -2.80 -2.71
CA ILE A 74 -2.06 -4.11 -3.35
C ILE A 74 -2.61 -5.13 -2.38
N GLY A 75 -3.28 -6.16 -2.90
CA GLY A 75 -3.86 -7.25 -2.09
C GLY A 75 -5.29 -7.62 -2.47
N LEU A 76 -6.05 -6.70 -3.08
CA LEU A 76 -7.42 -6.99 -3.52
C LEU A 76 -7.47 -8.13 -4.56
N ASN A 77 -6.56 -8.12 -5.53
CA ASN A 77 -6.46 -9.18 -6.52
C ASN A 77 -5.88 -10.49 -5.94
N ASP A 78 -5.07 -10.42 -4.88
CA ASP A 78 -4.59 -11.61 -4.17
C ASP A 78 -5.75 -12.34 -3.48
N MET A 79 -6.65 -11.61 -2.82
CA MET A 79 -7.88 -12.18 -2.27
C MET A 79 -8.78 -12.73 -3.37
N GLY A 80 -8.95 -11.98 -4.47
CA GLY A 80 -9.71 -12.42 -5.63
C GLY A 80 -9.18 -13.73 -6.20
N HIS A 81 -7.87 -13.88 -6.33
CA HIS A 81 -7.24 -15.13 -6.77
C HIS A 81 -7.42 -16.27 -5.75
N GLU A 82 -7.31 -15.98 -4.46
CA GLU A 82 -7.50 -16.96 -3.39
C GLU A 82 -8.91 -17.57 -3.38
N LEU A 83 -9.94 -16.78 -3.72
CA LEU A 83 -11.32 -17.26 -3.86
C LEU A 83 -11.50 -18.35 -4.91
N PHE A 84 -10.59 -18.48 -5.89
CA PHE A 84 -10.63 -19.54 -6.89
C PHE A 84 -9.68 -20.70 -6.56
N GLN A 85 -8.60 -20.41 -5.83
CA GLN A 85 -7.54 -21.40 -5.54
C GLN A 85 -7.81 -22.19 -4.26
N HIS A 86 -8.54 -21.63 -3.30
CA HIS A 86 -8.90 -22.26 -2.03
C HIS A 86 -7.72 -22.89 -1.27
N ARG A 87 -6.55 -22.23 -1.26
CA ARG A 87 -5.32 -22.69 -0.58
C ARG A 87 -5.35 -22.39 0.92
N GLY A 88 -6.18 -21.45 1.34
CA GLY A 88 -6.43 -21.13 2.75
C GLY A 88 -5.77 -19.82 3.21
N LEU A 89 -6.23 -19.32 4.35
CA LEU A 89 -5.87 -17.99 4.86
C LEU A 89 -4.37 -17.84 5.17
N ASP A 90 -3.74 -18.87 5.74
CA ASP A 90 -2.30 -18.84 6.04
C ASP A 90 -1.47 -18.82 4.76
N ALA A 91 -1.81 -19.64 3.77
CA ALA A 91 -1.11 -19.67 2.48
C ALA A 91 -1.25 -18.34 1.71
N LEU A 92 -2.41 -17.67 1.80
CA LEU A 92 -2.60 -16.32 1.28
C LEU A 92 -1.71 -15.31 2.01
N ARG A 93 -1.77 -15.30 3.35
CA ARG A 93 -1.00 -14.39 4.22
C ARG A 93 0.49 -14.50 3.95
N ASP A 94 1.02 -15.72 3.98
CA ASP A 94 2.45 -15.97 3.93
C ASP A 94 3.01 -15.64 2.54
N ARG A 95 2.26 -15.98 1.48
CA ARG A 95 2.59 -15.58 0.10
C ARG A 95 2.60 -14.06 -0.06
N TYR A 96 1.56 -13.38 0.41
CA TYR A 96 1.47 -11.93 0.35
C TYR A 96 2.61 -11.24 1.10
N LYS A 97 2.89 -11.69 2.34
CA LYS A 97 3.98 -11.19 3.18
C LYS A 97 5.34 -11.39 2.51
N ALA A 98 5.59 -12.57 1.94
CA ALA A 98 6.84 -12.87 1.24
C ALA A 98 7.05 -11.94 0.02
N ASN A 99 6.02 -11.79 -0.81
CA ASN A 99 6.07 -10.93 -1.99
C ASN A 99 6.31 -9.45 -1.63
N LEU A 100 5.65 -8.95 -0.58
CA LEU A 100 5.93 -7.61 -0.04
C LEU A 100 7.39 -7.50 0.41
N LYS A 101 7.87 -8.46 1.20
CA LYS A 101 9.24 -8.45 1.72
C LYS A 101 10.28 -8.43 0.60
N ASP A 102 10.05 -9.17 -0.49
CA ASP A 102 10.96 -9.21 -1.64
C ASP A 102 11.00 -7.89 -2.41
N ALA A 103 9.87 -7.22 -2.57
CA ALA A 103 9.85 -5.88 -3.16
C ALA A 103 10.51 -4.84 -2.24
N LEU A 104 10.23 -4.89 -0.94
CA LEU A 104 10.83 -4.00 0.06
C LEU A 104 12.36 -4.15 0.12
N ARG A 105 12.90 -5.37 -0.02
CA ARG A 105 14.35 -5.61 -0.13
C ARG A 105 14.97 -4.91 -1.33
N VAL A 106 14.29 -4.88 -2.48
CA VAL A 106 14.77 -4.15 -3.66
C VAL A 106 14.78 -2.65 -3.36
N LEU A 107 13.68 -2.11 -2.83
CA LEU A 107 13.58 -0.68 -2.52
C LEU A 107 14.64 -0.26 -1.49
N ALA A 108 14.78 -1.00 -0.38
CA ALA A 108 15.72 -0.67 0.68
C ALA A 108 17.19 -0.80 0.26
N SER A 109 17.51 -1.71 -0.65
CA SER A 109 18.89 -1.89 -1.14
C SER A 109 19.33 -0.84 -2.16
N HIS A 110 18.40 -0.16 -2.84
CA HIS A 110 18.72 0.79 -3.91
C HIS A 110 18.30 2.23 -3.63
N LEU A 111 17.41 2.46 -2.66
CA LEU A 111 16.89 3.79 -2.34
C LEU A 111 17.24 4.15 -0.89
N ASN A 112 17.82 5.34 -0.76
CA ASN A 112 18.01 6.02 0.52
C ASN A 112 16.92 7.08 0.68
N ARG A 113 16.78 7.61 1.90
CA ARG A 113 15.80 8.67 2.25
C ARG A 113 14.40 8.33 1.73
N THR A 114 13.87 7.17 2.10
CA THR A 114 12.62 6.65 1.55
C THR A 114 11.65 6.27 2.65
N ILE A 115 10.44 6.81 2.58
CA ILE A 115 9.30 6.37 3.39
C ILE A 115 8.42 5.52 2.48
N VAL A 116 8.16 4.27 2.87
CA VAL A 116 7.23 3.40 2.16
C VAL A 116 5.92 3.34 2.93
N SER A 117 4.87 3.94 2.36
CA SER A 117 3.50 3.87 2.86
C SER A 117 2.80 2.66 2.26
N ILE A 118 2.59 1.63 3.08
CA ILE A 118 1.85 0.43 2.70
C ILE A 118 0.38 0.63 3.09
N VAL A 119 -0.48 0.73 2.09
CA VAL A 119 -1.91 0.98 2.28
C VAL A 119 -2.59 -0.33 2.69
N SER A 120 -3.31 -0.27 3.81
CA SER A 120 -4.11 -1.37 4.31
C SER A 120 -5.17 -1.77 3.26
N VAL A 121 -5.35 -3.07 3.07
CA VAL A 121 -6.38 -3.62 2.20
C VAL A 121 -7.74 -3.24 2.81
N PRO A 122 -8.62 -2.55 2.06
CA PRO A 122 -9.93 -2.16 2.59
C PRO A 122 -10.82 -3.38 2.75
N ASN A 123 -11.66 -3.35 3.79
CA ASN A 123 -12.68 -4.37 3.99
C ASN A 123 -13.78 -4.22 2.93
N MET A 124 -13.61 -4.90 1.80
CA MET A 124 -14.56 -4.84 0.68
C MET A 124 -15.97 -5.30 1.06
N ALA A 125 -16.14 -6.16 2.07
CA ALA A 125 -17.47 -6.57 2.52
C ALA A 125 -18.28 -5.36 3.02
N THR A 126 -17.65 -4.44 3.75
CA THR A 126 -18.32 -3.21 4.21
C THR A 126 -18.77 -2.30 3.05
N PHE A 127 -17.94 -2.19 2.00
CA PHE A 127 -18.28 -1.41 0.81
C PHE A 127 -19.42 -2.05 0.01
N LEU A 128 -19.36 -3.37 -0.16
CA LEU A 128 -20.40 -4.14 -0.86
C LEU A 128 -21.72 -4.14 -0.10
N GLU A 129 -21.69 -4.25 1.23
CA GLU A 129 -22.87 -4.12 2.10
C GLU A 129 -23.49 -2.73 2.01
N ALA A 130 -22.67 -1.67 2.00
CA ALA A 130 -23.15 -0.30 1.80
C ALA A 130 -23.83 -0.15 0.43
N GLN A 131 -23.20 -0.62 -0.65
CA GLN A 131 -23.81 -0.61 -1.98
C GLN A 131 -25.09 -1.44 -2.07
N ALA A 132 -25.11 -2.61 -1.45
CA ALA A 132 -26.26 -3.48 -1.36
C ALA A 132 -27.43 -2.86 -0.61
N SER A 133 -27.16 -2.20 0.51
CA SER A 133 -28.18 -1.46 1.26
C SER A 133 -28.77 -0.31 0.43
N ALA A 134 -27.95 0.33 -0.41
CA ALA A 134 -28.40 1.36 -1.34
C ALA A 134 -29.17 0.79 -2.55
N SER A 135 -28.87 -0.44 -2.99
CA SER A 135 -29.43 -1.08 -4.19
C SER A 135 -30.50 -2.16 -3.90
N ARG A 136 -30.80 -2.47 -2.64
CA ARG A 136 -31.70 -3.56 -2.17
C ARG A 136 -31.35 -4.96 -2.69
N LEU A 137 -30.13 -5.18 -3.15
CA LEU A 137 -29.62 -6.49 -3.59
C LEU A 137 -28.77 -7.10 -2.48
N VAL A 138 -28.96 -8.38 -2.15
CA VAL A 138 -28.08 -9.09 -1.21
C VAL A 138 -26.82 -9.52 -1.96
N PRO A 139 -25.63 -8.97 -1.69
CA PRO A 139 -24.45 -9.36 -2.41
C PRO A 139 -23.98 -10.69 -1.81
N HIS A 140 -24.20 -11.79 -2.54
CA HIS A 140 -23.71 -13.12 -2.18
C HIS A 140 -22.16 -13.20 -2.08
N PHE A 141 -21.46 -12.13 -2.45
CA PHE A 141 -20.00 -12.02 -2.42
C PHE A 141 -19.45 -11.33 -1.16
N ALA A 142 -20.26 -10.70 -0.32
CA ALA A 142 -19.81 -10.10 0.94
C ALA A 142 -19.72 -11.17 2.05
N ASP A 143 -18.90 -12.19 1.82
CA ASP A 143 -18.75 -13.34 2.71
C ASP A 143 -17.82 -13.01 3.90
N VAL A 144 -18.05 -13.66 5.05
CA VAL A 144 -17.16 -13.70 6.21
C VAL A 144 -15.71 -14.04 5.78
N ASN A 145 -15.57 -14.85 4.73
CA ASN A 145 -14.28 -15.18 4.13
C ASN A 145 -13.53 -13.95 3.57
N MET A 146 -14.21 -12.96 2.98
CA MET A 146 -13.56 -11.72 2.51
C MET A 146 -13.03 -10.87 3.66
N ARG A 147 -13.80 -10.76 4.75
CA ARG A 147 -13.36 -10.04 5.95
C ARG A 147 -12.10 -10.67 6.53
N ARG A 148 -12.11 -11.99 6.70
CA ARG A 148 -10.97 -12.75 7.21
C ARG A 148 -9.74 -12.66 6.31
N MET A 149 -9.92 -12.69 4.98
CA MET A 149 -8.81 -12.47 4.04
C MET A 149 -8.21 -11.07 4.19
N CYS A 150 -9.06 -10.03 4.26
CA CYS A 150 -8.64 -8.65 4.48
C CYS A 150 -7.84 -8.51 5.80
N ASP A 151 -8.38 -9.03 6.91
CA ASP A 151 -7.72 -8.99 8.21
C ASP A 151 -6.38 -9.73 8.19
N SER A 152 -6.32 -10.88 7.50
CA SER A 152 -5.10 -11.67 7.32
C SER A 152 -4.02 -10.91 6.54
N LEU A 153 -4.38 -10.26 5.43
CA LEU A 153 -3.44 -9.43 4.66
C LEU A 153 -2.97 -8.20 5.45
N ASN A 154 -3.87 -7.54 6.19
CA ASN A 154 -3.50 -6.39 7.00
C ASN A 154 -2.60 -6.77 8.18
N SER A 155 -2.81 -7.93 8.82
CA SER A 155 -1.90 -8.47 9.83
C SER A 155 -0.51 -8.81 9.26
N ALA A 156 -0.43 -9.25 8.00
CA ALA A 156 0.85 -9.42 7.32
C ALA A 156 1.60 -8.09 7.14
N ILE A 157 0.90 -6.99 6.83
CA ILE A 157 1.49 -5.65 6.74
C ILE A 157 1.98 -5.19 8.11
N GLU A 158 1.11 -5.27 9.12
CA GLU A 158 1.41 -4.86 10.50
C GLU A 158 2.65 -5.58 11.01
N SER A 159 2.69 -6.91 10.88
CA SER A 159 3.84 -7.71 11.31
C SER A 159 5.13 -7.48 10.50
N LEU A 160 5.08 -6.86 9.31
CA LEU A 160 6.28 -6.42 8.58
C LEU A 160 6.78 -5.07 9.10
N VAL A 161 5.86 -4.17 9.45
CA VAL A 161 6.20 -2.85 10.01
C VAL A 161 6.75 -3.02 11.42
N GLU A 162 6.10 -3.83 12.27
CA GLU A 162 6.52 -4.08 13.66
C GLU A 162 7.86 -4.83 13.77
N ASP A 163 8.15 -5.73 12.82
CA ASP A 163 9.41 -6.48 12.76
C ASP A 163 10.62 -5.54 12.62
N GLY A 164 10.43 -4.33 12.07
CA GLY A 164 11.46 -3.30 12.01
C GLY A 164 12.68 -3.65 11.16
N SER A 165 12.68 -4.78 10.41
CA SER A 165 13.86 -5.23 9.66
C SER A 165 14.29 -4.30 8.53
N PHE A 166 13.47 -3.32 8.18
CA PHE A 166 13.78 -2.29 7.18
C PHE A 166 14.04 -0.90 7.81
N GLU A 167 13.88 -0.74 9.12
CA GLU A 167 14.05 0.55 9.79
C GLU A 167 15.51 0.98 9.84
N ARG A 168 15.76 2.18 9.31
CA ARG A 168 17.04 2.87 9.27
C ARG A 168 16.79 4.38 9.43
N ASP A 169 17.83 5.15 9.71
CA ASP A 169 17.73 6.62 9.84
C ASP A 169 17.15 7.33 8.60
N ASP A 170 17.23 6.68 7.44
CA ASP A 170 16.80 7.20 6.16
C ASP A 170 15.85 6.27 5.40
N PHE A 171 15.34 5.20 6.03
CA PHE A 171 14.38 4.29 5.40
C PHE A 171 13.42 3.73 6.44
N THR A 172 12.12 3.85 6.19
CA THR A 172 11.10 3.41 7.16
C THR A 172 9.84 2.92 6.45
N LEU A 173 9.14 1.99 7.10
CA LEU A 173 7.86 1.47 6.66
C LEU A 173 6.75 2.05 7.53
N VAL A 174 5.66 2.47 6.90
CA VAL A 174 4.45 2.88 7.61
C VAL A 174 3.24 2.15 7.05
N GLN A 175 2.41 1.62 7.94
CA GLN A 175 1.09 1.16 7.56
C GLN A 175 0.13 2.33 7.55
N GLN A 176 -0.47 2.58 6.40
CA GLN A 176 -1.48 3.63 6.22
C GLN A 176 -2.86 2.99 6.13
N PRO A 177 -3.87 3.49 6.87
CA PRO A 177 -5.24 3.03 6.69
C PRO A 177 -5.78 3.50 5.33
N PHE A 178 -6.58 2.67 4.66
CA PHE A 178 -7.21 3.03 3.38
C PHE A 178 -8.01 4.34 3.43
N SER A 179 -8.65 4.64 4.57
CA SER A 179 -9.41 5.88 4.77
C SER A 179 -8.59 7.15 4.55
N ALA A 180 -7.27 7.12 4.77
CA ALA A 180 -6.39 8.25 4.49
C ALA A 180 -6.33 8.60 2.99
N LEU A 181 -6.49 7.63 2.09
CA LEU A 181 -6.59 7.90 0.65
C LEU A 181 -7.93 8.57 0.30
N LEU A 182 -9.03 8.14 0.90
CA LEU A 182 -10.36 8.71 0.63
C LEU A 182 -10.43 10.20 1.02
N VAL A 183 -9.80 10.57 2.14
CA VAL A 183 -9.72 11.96 2.57
C VAL A 183 -8.93 12.79 1.56
N ALA A 184 -7.82 12.26 1.00
CA ALA A 184 -7.05 12.98 -0.02
C ALA A 184 -7.85 13.23 -1.31
N TYR A 185 -8.74 12.31 -1.70
CA TYR A 185 -9.59 12.47 -2.90
C TYR A 185 -10.77 13.43 -2.71
N GLN A 186 -11.18 13.77 -1.49
CA GLN A 186 -12.26 14.74 -1.25
C GLN A 186 -11.81 16.21 -1.38
N PHE A 187 -10.51 16.45 -1.59
CA PHE A 187 -9.93 17.80 -1.70
C PHE A 187 -9.25 18.08 -3.04
N VAL A 188 -9.50 17.25 -4.08
CA VAL A 188 -9.14 17.49 -5.48
C VAL A 188 -10.41 17.60 -6.31
#